data_AF-A0A1J9Q8B6-F1
#
_entry.id   AF-A0A1J9Q8B6-F1
#
_cell.length_a   1.000
_cell.length_b   1.000
_cell.length_c   1.000
_cell.angle_alpha   90.00
_cell.angle_beta   90.00
_cell.angle_gamma   90.00
#
_symmetry.space_group_name_H-M   'P 1'
#
loop_
_entity.id
_entity.type
_entity.pdbx_description
1 polymer ?
#
loop_
_entity_poly.entity_id
_entity_poly.type
_entity_poly.pdbx_seq_one_letter_code
_entity_poly.pdbx_strand_id
1 'polypeptide(L)'
;MARLQQGFSTSATPTPHFALFLTFFVETCHEQHPTVALILHVREIVGEINKFSRKLPFTQARKMNNPITIFAIGHSEINRVPERAVVSFRVSQKDVDKTAVCNNVIQSANTVQELLETYTPRLASGMRHIPRLRTIGAVAMTLSVMPNVSITGTRWMLTDATMASLISECRISAAHGAKTKARDYAKAFRYQDVEPYEIRIPVMCYRRRVRRV
;
A
#
# COMPACT_ATOMS: atom_id res chain seq x y z
N MET A 1 -15.83 75.51 -21.56
CA MET A 1 -15.06 74.36 -22.09
C MET A 1 -14.38 73.68 -20.91
N ALA A 2 -14.72 72.42 -20.68
CA ALA A 2 -14.29 71.61 -19.54
C ALA A 2 -13.26 70.57 -19.98
N ARG A 3 -12.27 70.27 -19.11
CA ARG A 3 -11.92 68.91 -18.65
C ARG A 3 -10.65 68.96 -17.79
N LEU A 4 -10.77 68.48 -16.55
CA LEU A 4 -9.66 68.02 -15.72
C LEU A 4 -9.84 66.52 -15.52
N GLN A 5 -8.78 65.75 -15.81
CA GLN A 5 -8.71 64.33 -15.51
C GLN A 5 -8.24 64.12 -14.06
N GLN A 6 -8.86 63.17 -13.36
CA GLN A 6 -8.27 62.46 -12.23
C GLN A 6 -8.55 60.97 -12.41
N GLY A 7 -7.49 60.18 -12.30
CA GLY A 7 -7.55 58.72 -12.27
C GLY A 7 -7.86 58.22 -10.86
N PHE A 8 -8.60 57.11 -10.80
CA PHE A 8 -8.74 56.29 -9.59
C PHE A 8 -8.36 54.85 -9.94
N SER A 9 -7.39 54.33 -9.18
CA SER A 9 -6.93 52.95 -9.20
C SER A 9 -7.81 52.15 -8.22
N THR A 10 -8.53 51.15 -8.71
CA THR A 10 -9.33 50.25 -7.87
C THR A 10 -8.49 49.04 -7.48
N SER A 11 -8.03 49.02 -6.23
CA SER A 11 -7.38 47.85 -5.62
C SER A 11 -8.42 46.76 -5.37
N ALA A 12 -8.25 45.60 -6.02
CA ALA A 12 -9.02 44.41 -5.70
C ALA A 12 -8.63 43.89 -4.31
N THR A 13 -9.53 44.01 -3.35
CA THR A 13 -9.38 43.41 -2.03
C THR A 13 -9.61 41.89 -2.12
N PRO A 14 -8.71 41.05 -1.58
CA PRO A 14 -8.94 39.62 -1.51
C PRO A 14 -10.09 39.35 -0.52
N THR A 15 -11.25 38.94 -1.03
CA THR A 15 -12.37 38.48 -0.19
C THR A 15 -11.89 37.31 0.68
N PRO A 16 -12.05 37.39 2.01
CA PRO A 16 -11.64 36.31 2.90
C PRO A 16 -12.57 35.11 2.72
N HIS A 17 -12.10 34.10 2.00
CA HIS A 17 -12.78 32.81 1.91
C HIS A 17 -12.58 32.05 3.22
N PHE A 18 -13.60 32.05 4.07
CA PHE A 18 -13.63 31.19 5.25
C PHE A 18 -14.06 29.78 4.81
N ALA A 19 -13.15 28.81 4.94
CA ALA A 19 -13.44 27.40 4.77
C ALA A 19 -13.30 26.71 6.14
N LEU A 20 -14.42 26.24 6.69
CA LEU A 20 -14.41 25.40 7.89
C LEU A 20 -14.14 23.95 7.44
N PHE A 21 -13.02 23.36 7.86
CA PHE A 21 -12.67 21.98 7.52
C PHE A 21 -12.88 21.06 8.73
N LEU A 22 -14.00 20.34 8.79
CA LEU A 22 -14.08 19.14 9.62
C LEU A 22 -13.41 17.99 8.87
N THR A 23 -12.23 17.58 9.35
CA THR A 23 -11.49 16.44 8.80
C THR A 23 -11.71 15.25 9.73
N PHE A 24 -12.52 14.29 9.30
CA PHE A 24 -12.60 13.00 9.99
C PHE A 24 -11.38 12.17 9.57
N PHE A 25 -10.43 12.02 10.50
CA PHE A 25 -9.20 11.26 10.28
C PHE A 25 -9.49 9.78 10.58
N VAL A 26 -9.56 8.95 9.54
CA VAL A 26 -9.49 7.49 9.68
C VAL A 26 -8.13 7.07 9.15
N GLU A 27 -7.30 6.58 10.06
CA GLU A 27 -5.94 6.10 9.80
C GLU A 27 -5.99 4.89 8.85
N THR A 28 -5.12 4.85 7.83
CA THR A 28 -5.26 3.88 6.73
C THR A 28 -4.00 3.04 6.46
N CYS A 29 -4.06 1.77 6.88
CA CYS A 29 -3.17 0.64 6.58
C CYS A 29 -2.81 0.44 5.09
N HIS A 30 -1.53 0.16 4.85
CA HIS A 30 -0.82 0.26 3.58
C HIS A 30 -0.67 -1.11 2.88
N GLU A 31 -0.99 -1.19 1.59
CA GLU A 31 -0.86 -2.41 0.75
C GLU A 31 0.62 -2.71 0.46
N GLN A 32 1.01 -4.00 0.44
CA GLN A 32 2.40 -4.46 0.57
C GLN A 32 2.83 -5.38 -0.58
N HIS A 33 4.10 -5.27 -0.98
CA HIS A 33 4.82 -6.32 -1.69
C HIS A 33 5.99 -6.78 -0.82
N PRO A 34 5.98 -7.99 -0.24
CA PRO A 34 7.14 -8.54 0.45
C PRO A 34 8.24 -8.98 -0.53
N THR A 35 9.47 -8.77 -0.11
CA THR A 35 10.72 -9.04 -0.80
C THR A 35 11.62 -9.64 0.26
N VAL A 36 12.21 -10.78 -0.04
CA VAL A 36 13.08 -11.51 0.88
C VAL A 36 14.41 -11.70 0.18
N ALA A 37 15.50 -11.35 0.86
CA ALA A 37 16.85 -11.64 0.40
C ALA A 37 17.36 -12.88 1.15
N LEU A 38 17.79 -13.90 0.42
CA LEU A 38 18.50 -15.04 0.98
C LEU A 38 19.96 -15.03 0.55
N ILE A 39 20.80 -15.30 1.52
CA ILE A 39 22.22 -15.60 1.35
C ILE A 39 22.37 -17.10 1.61
N LEU A 40 22.81 -17.84 0.62
CA LEU A 40 22.93 -19.29 0.71
C LEU A 40 24.40 -19.71 0.59
N HIS A 41 24.79 -20.72 1.36
CA HIS A 41 26.07 -21.39 1.17
C HIS A 41 25.87 -22.61 0.27
N VAL A 42 26.80 -22.76 -0.66
CA VAL A 42 26.88 -23.92 -1.54
C VAL A 42 28.04 -24.78 -1.07
N ARG A 43 27.72 -26.02 -0.68
CA ARG A 43 28.73 -27.04 -0.39
C ARG A 43 28.97 -27.87 -1.64
N GLU A 44 30.23 -28.06 -1.98
CA GLU A 44 30.64 -28.96 -3.05
C GLU A 44 30.42 -30.40 -2.59
N ILE A 45 29.37 -31.06 -3.09
CA ILE A 45 29.31 -32.52 -3.08
C ILE A 45 30.20 -32.99 -4.22
N VAL A 46 31.43 -33.37 -3.86
CA VAL A 46 32.30 -34.15 -4.72
C VAL A 46 31.68 -35.56 -4.83
N GLY A 47 30.62 -35.66 -5.64
CA GLY A 47 30.09 -36.94 -6.07
C GLY A 47 31.16 -37.62 -6.91
N GLU A 48 31.36 -38.92 -6.66
CA GLU A 48 32.33 -39.78 -7.31
C GLU A 48 32.24 -39.77 -8.86
N ILE A 49 32.78 -38.75 -9.52
CA ILE A 49 33.12 -38.80 -10.95
C ILE A 49 34.52 -39.43 -11.08
N ASN A 50 34.75 -40.52 -10.36
CA ASN A 50 35.96 -41.32 -10.44
C ASN A 50 35.66 -42.58 -11.25
N LYS A 51 35.54 -42.42 -12.57
CA LYS A 51 35.72 -43.56 -13.49
C LYS A 51 36.13 -43.19 -14.92
N PHE A 52 36.16 -41.90 -15.30
CA PHE A 52 36.47 -41.54 -16.69
C PHE A 52 37.22 -40.22 -16.84
N SER A 53 38.45 -40.13 -16.31
CA SER A 53 39.38 -39.08 -16.77
C SER A 53 40.81 -39.61 -16.83
N ARG A 54 41.18 -40.09 -18.02
CA ARG A 54 42.56 -40.43 -18.36
C ARG A 54 43.33 -39.13 -18.63
N LYS A 55 44.40 -38.94 -17.87
CA LYS A 55 45.64 -38.22 -18.23
C LYS A 55 45.47 -36.78 -18.76
N LEU A 56 45.22 -35.84 -17.86
CA LEU A 56 45.78 -34.50 -17.96
C LEU A 56 46.50 -34.14 -16.64
N PRO A 57 47.78 -33.74 -16.66
CA PRO A 57 48.49 -33.29 -15.48
C PRO A 57 48.08 -31.85 -15.15
N PHE A 58 46.93 -31.68 -14.49
CA PHE A 58 46.54 -30.39 -13.93
C PHE A 58 47.05 -30.28 -12.50
N THR A 59 48.33 -29.92 -12.36
CA THR A 59 49.03 -29.76 -11.09
C THR A 59 48.69 -28.42 -10.43
N GLN A 60 47.42 -28.19 -10.07
CA GLN A 60 47.05 -27.33 -8.93
C GLN A 60 45.56 -27.47 -8.60
N ALA A 61 45.18 -28.64 -8.08
CA ALA A 61 43.96 -28.75 -7.28
C ALA A 61 44.19 -28.01 -5.96
N ARG A 62 44.17 -26.67 -5.99
CA ARG A 62 44.05 -25.87 -4.78
C ARG A 62 42.75 -26.29 -4.13
N LYS A 63 42.88 -26.94 -2.97
CA LYS A 63 41.81 -27.22 -2.02
C LYS A 63 41.12 -25.90 -1.66
N MET A 64 40.18 -25.46 -2.49
CA MET A 64 39.35 -24.30 -2.23
C MET A 64 38.28 -24.73 -1.24
N ASN A 65 38.69 -24.85 0.03
CA ASN A 65 37.81 -25.19 1.15
C ASN A 65 36.81 -24.08 1.51
N ASN A 66 36.71 -23.02 0.70
CA ASN A 66 35.85 -21.90 0.98
C ASN A 66 34.51 -22.13 0.28
N PRO A 67 33.39 -22.21 1.04
CA PRO A 67 32.07 -22.36 0.44
C PRO A 67 31.78 -21.17 -0.48
N ILE A 68 31.15 -21.44 -1.62
CA ILE A 68 30.67 -20.37 -2.50
C ILE A 68 29.38 -19.82 -1.90
N THR A 69 29.28 -18.50 -1.82
CA THR A 69 28.09 -17.81 -1.32
C THR A 69 27.30 -17.25 -2.49
N ILE A 70 26.03 -17.65 -2.60
CA ILE A 70 25.09 -17.12 -3.61
C ILE A 70 24.12 -16.18 -2.91
N PHE A 71 24.03 -14.95 -3.42
CA PHE A 71 23.04 -13.97 -2.98
C PHE A 71 21.87 -13.96 -3.97
N ALA A 72 20.66 -14.24 -3.48
CA ALA A 72 19.45 -14.24 -4.28
C ALA A 72 18.32 -13.47 -3.60
N ILE A 73 17.67 -12.59 -4.38
CA ILE A 73 16.46 -11.89 -3.96
C ILE A 73 15.26 -12.53 -4.64
N GLY A 74 14.26 -12.83 -3.80
CA GLY A 74 12.97 -13.36 -4.19
C GLY A 74 11.89 -12.31 -3.99
N HIS A 75 10.94 -12.32 -4.91
CA HIS A 75 9.80 -11.41 -4.91
C HIS A 75 8.53 -12.25 -4.95
N SER A 76 7.49 -11.78 -4.27
CA SER A 76 6.17 -12.36 -4.35
C SER A 76 5.13 -11.24 -4.47
N GLU A 77 4.11 -11.52 -5.26
CA GLU A 77 2.95 -10.64 -5.44
C GLU A 77 1.70 -11.51 -5.35
N ILE A 78 0.77 -11.11 -4.49
CA ILE A 78 -0.52 -11.79 -4.35
C ILE A 78 -1.59 -10.75 -4.64
N ASN A 79 -2.39 -11.02 -5.66
CA ASN A 79 -3.53 -10.18 -6.03
C ASN A 79 -4.76 -10.58 -5.22
N ARG A 80 -5.41 -9.61 -4.58
CA ARG A 80 -6.67 -9.82 -3.85
C ARG A 80 -7.66 -8.69 -4.13
N VAL A 81 -8.94 -9.03 -4.05
CA VAL A 81 -10.02 -8.04 -4.09
C VAL A 81 -10.06 -7.34 -2.73
N PRO A 82 -10.21 -6.01 -2.68
CA PRO A 82 -10.33 -5.28 -1.42
C PRO A 82 -11.57 -5.72 -0.63
N GLU A 83 -11.46 -5.69 0.69
CA GLU A 83 -12.51 -6.12 1.63
C GLU A 83 -13.23 -4.95 2.30
N ARG A 84 -12.53 -3.81 2.40
CA ARG A 84 -12.98 -2.58 3.05
C ARG A 84 -12.79 -1.39 2.11
N ALA A 85 -13.54 -0.33 2.34
CA ALA A 85 -13.21 0.99 1.79
C ALA A 85 -13.32 2.06 2.87
N VAL A 86 -12.46 3.06 2.72
CA VAL A 86 -12.49 4.30 3.47
C VAL A 86 -12.91 5.39 2.50
N VAL A 87 -14.11 5.94 2.72
CA VAL A 87 -14.63 7.07 1.94
C VAL A 87 -14.27 8.34 2.69
N SER A 88 -13.53 9.22 2.03
CA SER A 88 -13.23 10.56 2.50
C SER A 88 -14.17 11.54 1.80
N PHE A 89 -14.82 12.37 2.59
CA PHE A 89 -15.67 13.44 2.10
C PHE A 89 -15.38 14.72 2.89
N ARG A 90 -15.84 15.84 2.33
CA ARG A 90 -15.73 17.17 2.89
C ARG A 90 -17.12 17.81 2.86
N VAL A 91 -17.50 18.43 3.97
CA VAL A 91 -18.67 19.31 4.03
C VAL A 91 -18.17 20.75 3.94
N SER A 92 -18.65 21.53 2.99
CA SER A 92 -18.25 22.93 2.79
C SER A 92 -19.35 23.73 2.11
N GLN A 93 -19.60 24.93 2.61
CA GLN A 93 -20.51 25.91 1.99
C GLN A 93 -19.80 27.24 1.81
N LYS A 94 -20.19 27.99 0.77
CA LYS A 94 -19.71 29.35 0.50
C LYS A 94 -20.90 30.30 0.52
N ASP A 95 -20.88 31.27 1.43
CA ASP A 95 -21.88 32.33 1.53
C ASP A 95 -21.26 33.57 2.19
N VAL A 96 -21.95 34.71 2.11
CA VAL A 96 -21.57 35.98 2.75
C VAL A 96 -21.95 35.97 4.24
N ASP A 97 -23.07 35.36 4.61
CA ASP A 97 -23.50 35.24 6.01
C ASP A 97 -22.81 34.06 6.71
N LYS A 98 -21.85 34.38 7.58
CA LYS A 98 -21.07 33.40 8.35
C LYS A 98 -21.93 32.55 9.27
N THR A 99 -22.98 33.11 9.87
CA THR A 99 -23.85 32.40 10.81
C THR A 99 -24.67 31.36 10.04
N ALA A 100 -25.24 31.75 8.90
CA ALA A 100 -25.93 30.83 8.01
C ALA A 100 -25.00 29.71 7.50
N VAL A 101 -23.78 30.04 7.08
CA VAL A 101 -22.78 29.02 6.65
C VAL A 101 -22.51 28.01 7.76
N CYS A 102 -22.27 28.47 8.99
CA CYS A 102 -21.97 27.60 10.12
C CYS A 102 -23.14 26.64 10.39
N ASN A 103 -24.36 27.18 10.49
CA ASN A 103 -25.56 26.41 10.76
C ASN A 103 -25.80 25.34 9.67
N ASN A 104 -25.64 25.71 8.39
CA ASN A 104 -25.85 24.79 7.29
C ASN A 104 -24.77 23.70 7.22
N VAL A 105 -23.50 24.01 7.51
CA VAL A 105 -22.42 23.01 7.57
C VAL A 105 -22.66 22.03 8.70
N ILE A 106 -23.05 22.52 9.89
CA ILE A 106 -23.38 21.67 11.05
C ILE A 106 -24.58 20.77 10.71
N GLN A 107 -25.64 21.35 10.16
CA GLN A 107 -26.83 20.58 9.75
C GLN A 107 -26.47 19.50 8.74
N SER A 108 -25.69 19.85 7.71
CA SER A 108 -25.24 18.89 6.68
C SER A 108 -24.37 17.79 7.30
N ALA A 109 -23.47 18.12 8.23
CA ALA A 109 -22.64 17.14 8.93
C ALA A 109 -23.48 16.17 9.78
N ASN A 110 -24.49 16.69 10.49
CA ASN A 110 -25.40 15.86 11.29
C ASN A 110 -26.21 14.92 10.39
N THR A 111 -26.75 15.40 9.27
CA THR A 111 -27.45 14.55 8.30
C THR A 111 -26.56 13.46 7.72
N VAL A 112 -25.29 13.77 7.41
CA VAL A 112 -24.31 12.75 6.98
C VAL A 112 -24.07 11.73 8.09
N GLN A 113 -23.94 12.17 9.34
CA GLN A 113 -23.75 11.25 10.47
C GLN A 113 -24.94 10.30 10.64
N GLU A 114 -26.17 10.81 10.65
CA GLU A 114 -27.40 10.01 10.74
C GLU A 114 -27.50 8.99 9.59
N LEU A 115 -27.16 9.43 8.37
CA LEU A 115 -27.07 8.55 7.22
C LEU A 115 -26.06 7.42 7.47
N LEU A 116 -24.84 7.75 7.91
CA LEU A 116 -23.81 6.75 8.17
C LEU A 116 -24.18 5.78 9.29
N GLU A 117 -24.91 6.24 10.31
CA GLU A 117 -25.42 5.38 11.39
C GLU A 117 -26.45 4.36 10.86
N THR A 118 -27.23 4.74 9.84
CA THR A 118 -28.16 3.83 9.16
C THR A 118 -27.42 2.69 8.45
N TYR A 119 -26.26 2.96 7.85
CA TYR A 119 -25.46 1.94 7.13
C TYR A 119 -24.46 1.19 8.02
N THR A 120 -24.15 1.71 9.21
CA THR A 120 -23.19 1.14 10.15
C THR A 120 -23.79 1.04 11.56
N PRO A 121 -24.87 0.24 11.74
CA PRO A 121 -25.47 0.08 13.05
C PRO A 121 -24.43 -0.42 14.04
N ARG A 122 -24.38 0.22 15.21
CA ARG A 122 -23.55 -0.25 16.31
C ARG A 122 -24.10 -1.59 16.79
N LEU A 123 -23.27 -2.63 16.84
CA LEU A 123 -23.66 -3.88 17.48
C LEU A 123 -23.71 -3.67 19.00
N ALA A 124 -24.52 -4.49 19.69
CA ALA A 124 -24.60 -4.49 21.16
C ALA A 124 -23.24 -4.76 21.83
N SER A 125 -22.29 -5.38 21.12
CA SER A 125 -20.91 -5.58 21.58
C SER A 125 -20.04 -4.32 21.57
N GLY A 126 -20.57 -3.17 21.14
CA GLY A 126 -19.79 -1.94 20.93
C GLY A 126 -18.92 -1.96 19.67
N MET A 127 -18.83 -3.11 19.00
CA MET A 127 -18.14 -3.26 17.73
C MET A 127 -19.01 -2.70 16.60
N ARG A 128 -18.43 -1.92 15.68
CA ARG A 128 -19.18 -1.48 14.49
C ARG A 128 -19.15 -2.60 13.47
N HIS A 129 -20.32 -3.00 12.99
CA HIS A 129 -20.40 -3.94 11.88
C HIS A 129 -19.73 -3.31 10.65
N ILE A 130 -18.74 -3.99 10.08
CA ILE A 130 -18.03 -3.47 8.92
C ILE A 130 -18.98 -3.56 7.71
N PRO A 131 -19.35 -2.44 7.09
CA PRO A 131 -20.28 -2.46 5.97
C PRO A 131 -19.74 -3.33 4.84
N ARG A 132 -20.60 -4.17 4.25
CA ARG A 132 -20.26 -4.95 3.05
C ARG A 132 -19.91 -4.00 1.91
N LEU A 133 -19.01 -4.42 1.01
CA LEU A 133 -18.56 -3.62 -0.16
C LEU A 133 -19.71 -2.91 -0.92
N ARG A 134 -20.86 -3.59 -1.06
CA ARG A 134 -22.04 -3.07 -1.76
C ARG A 134 -22.65 -1.85 -1.09
N THR A 135 -22.62 -1.75 0.24
CA THR A 135 -23.24 -0.63 0.95
C THR A 135 -22.41 0.65 0.83
N ILE A 136 -21.10 0.54 0.61
CA ILE A 136 -20.22 1.70 0.40
C ILE A 136 -20.57 2.43 -0.90
N GLY A 137 -20.88 1.69 -1.97
CA GLY A 137 -21.34 2.29 -3.22
C GLY A 137 -22.65 3.07 -3.03
N ALA A 138 -23.61 2.51 -2.28
CA ALA A 138 -24.86 3.19 -1.96
C ALA A 138 -24.63 4.45 -1.12
N VAL A 139 -23.78 4.39 -0.08
CA VAL A 139 -23.41 5.56 0.72
C VAL A 139 -22.78 6.64 -0.15
N ALA A 140 -21.81 6.29 -1.00
CA ALA A 140 -21.16 7.25 -1.88
C ALA A 140 -22.15 7.89 -2.86
N MET A 141 -23.08 7.12 -3.43
CA MET A 141 -24.15 7.66 -4.29
C MET A 141 -25.03 8.64 -3.52
N THR A 142 -25.48 8.30 -2.31
CA THR A 142 -26.30 9.20 -1.50
C THR A 142 -25.53 10.48 -1.10
N LEU A 143 -24.27 10.35 -0.67
CA LEU A 143 -23.43 11.51 -0.34
C LEU A 143 -23.19 12.42 -1.55
N SER A 144 -23.14 11.86 -2.77
CA SER A 144 -22.87 12.64 -3.99
C SER A 144 -24.00 13.61 -4.37
N VAL A 145 -25.22 13.37 -3.90
CA VAL A 145 -26.39 14.22 -4.17
C VAL A 145 -26.69 15.18 -3.02
N MET A 146 -25.99 15.07 -1.89
CA MET A 146 -26.20 15.95 -0.74
C MET A 146 -25.60 17.33 -1.00
N PRO A 147 -26.32 18.43 -0.72
CA PRO A 147 -25.77 19.77 -0.85
C PRO A 147 -24.60 19.94 0.13
N ASN A 148 -23.62 20.75 -0.26
CA ASN A 148 -22.43 21.06 0.54
C ASN A 148 -21.51 19.87 0.84
N VAL A 149 -21.80 18.65 0.34
CA VAL A 149 -20.95 17.47 0.53
C VAL A 149 -20.18 17.19 -0.76
N SER A 150 -18.87 16.97 -0.64
CA SER A 150 -18.00 16.58 -1.75
C SER A 150 -17.15 15.38 -1.35
N ILE A 151 -17.22 14.30 -2.14
CA ILE A 151 -16.38 13.13 -1.94
C ILE A 151 -14.96 13.48 -2.43
N THR A 152 -13.99 13.43 -1.53
CA THR A 152 -12.59 13.78 -1.83
C THR A 152 -11.78 12.56 -2.26
N GLY A 153 -12.21 11.36 -1.89
CA GLY A 153 -11.60 10.13 -2.37
C GLY A 153 -12.19 8.88 -1.72
N THR A 154 -11.92 7.74 -2.35
CA THR A 154 -12.23 6.42 -1.80
C THR A 154 -10.96 5.59 -1.83
N ARG A 155 -10.57 5.05 -0.68
CA ARG A 155 -9.42 4.16 -0.54
C ARG A 155 -9.93 2.75 -0.23
N TRP A 156 -9.69 1.83 -1.14
CA TRP A 156 -9.99 0.40 -0.96
C TRP A 156 -8.83 -0.28 -0.22
N MET A 157 -9.16 -1.19 0.68
CA MET A 157 -8.21 -1.80 1.62
C MET A 157 -8.63 -3.22 2.00
N LEU A 158 -7.68 -4.02 2.45
CA LEU A 158 -7.96 -5.31 3.08
C LEU A 158 -8.20 -5.14 4.59
N THR A 159 -8.80 -6.14 5.23
CA THR A 159 -8.82 -6.19 6.70
C THR A 159 -7.40 -6.40 7.24
N ASP A 160 -7.15 -5.97 8.49
CA ASP A 160 -5.82 -6.14 9.11
C ASP A 160 -5.45 -7.61 9.26
N ALA A 161 -6.43 -8.47 9.54
CA ALA A 161 -6.25 -9.93 9.60
C ALA A 161 -5.86 -10.53 8.24
N THR A 162 -6.59 -10.19 7.17
CA THR A 162 -6.24 -10.63 5.82
C THR A 162 -4.89 -10.09 5.39
N MET A 163 -4.61 -8.81 5.68
CA MET A 163 -3.32 -8.20 5.37
C MET A 163 -2.19 -8.94 6.09
N ALA A 164 -2.30 -9.21 7.39
CA ALA A 164 -1.30 -9.98 8.14
C ALA A 164 -1.08 -11.39 7.56
N SER A 165 -2.17 -12.08 7.20
CA SER A 165 -2.12 -13.39 6.56
C SER A 165 -1.38 -13.36 5.22
N LEU A 166 -1.71 -12.41 4.35
CA LEU A 166 -1.05 -12.23 3.04
C LEU A 166 0.42 -11.90 3.19
N ILE A 167 0.79 -11.05 4.16
CA ILE A 167 2.20 -10.72 4.40
C ILE A 167 2.99 -11.97 4.72
N SER A 168 2.44 -12.84 5.57
CA SER A 168 3.06 -14.12 5.92
C SER A 168 3.23 -15.01 4.69
N GLU A 169 2.16 -15.24 3.94
CA GLU A 169 2.15 -16.07 2.72
C GLU A 169 3.16 -15.56 1.67
N CYS A 170 3.22 -14.25 1.53
CA CYS A 170 3.98 -13.59 0.49
C CYS A 170 5.46 -13.50 0.89
N ARG A 171 5.80 -13.46 2.20
CA ARG A 171 7.17 -13.70 2.70
C ARG A 171 7.63 -15.13 2.44
N ILE A 172 6.79 -16.13 2.71
CA ILE A 172 7.09 -17.55 2.45
C ILE A 172 7.37 -17.76 0.95
N SER A 173 6.49 -17.22 0.09
CA SER A 173 6.62 -17.31 -1.36
C SER A 173 7.88 -16.62 -1.87
N ALA A 174 8.21 -15.43 -1.36
CA ALA A 174 9.44 -14.73 -1.70
C ALA A 174 10.69 -15.52 -1.29
N ALA A 175 10.68 -16.15 -0.10
CA ALA A 175 11.78 -17.00 0.36
C ALA A 175 11.96 -18.23 -0.55
N HIS A 176 10.88 -18.87 -0.95
CA HIS A 176 10.91 -19.97 -1.93
C HIS A 176 11.47 -19.51 -3.28
N GLY A 177 11.03 -18.34 -3.78
CA GLY A 177 11.53 -17.78 -5.04
C GLY A 177 13.04 -17.50 -5.02
N ALA A 178 13.56 -16.93 -3.92
CA ALA A 178 15.00 -16.73 -3.75
C ALA A 178 15.77 -18.06 -3.70
N LYS A 179 15.25 -19.07 -2.99
CA LYS A 179 15.88 -20.40 -2.93
C LYS A 179 15.92 -21.08 -4.30
N THR A 180 14.83 -21.01 -5.07
CA THR A 180 14.79 -21.53 -6.44
C THR A 180 15.82 -20.85 -7.32
N LYS A 181 15.87 -19.51 -7.33
CA LYS A 181 16.85 -18.74 -8.12
C LYS A 181 18.30 -19.12 -7.77
N ALA A 182 18.60 -19.29 -6.50
CA ALA A 182 19.94 -19.67 -6.08
C ALA A 182 20.30 -21.12 -6.47
N ARG A 183 19.33 -22.04 -6.46
CA ARG A 183 19.51 -23.39 -7.02
C ARG A 183 19.79 -23.35 -8.52
N ASP A 184 19.08 -22.49 -9.25
CA ASP A 184 19.30 -22.31 -10.70
C ASP A 184 20.72 -21.79 -10.97
N TYR A 185 21.20 -20.83 -10.17
CA TYR A 185 22.59 -20.37 -10.25
C TYR A 185 23.60 -21.46 -9.90
N ALA A 186 23.40 -22.19 -8.80
CA ALA A 186 24.28 -23.29 -8.38
C ALA A 186 24.39 -24.38 -9.47
N LYS A 187 23.25 -24.73 -10.10
CA LYS A 187 23.17 -25.70 -11.18
C LYS A 187 23.99 -25.28 -12.40
N ALA A 188 24.01 -23.98 -12.73
CA ALA A 188 24.84 -23.45 -13.82
C ALA A 188 26.35 -23.69 -13.60
N PHE A 189 26.78 -23.80 -12.34
CA PHE A 189 28.15 -24.14 -11.94
C PHE A 189 28.34 -25.62 -11.56
N ARG A 190 27.35 -26.49 -11.85
CA ARG A 190 27.35 -27.94 -11.53
C ARG A 190 27.35 -28.28 -10.04
N TYR A 191 26.95 -27.36 -9.17
CA TYR A 191 26.66 -27.68 -7.76
C TYR A 191 25.25 -28.27 -7.64
N GLN A 192 25.11 -29.29 -6.80
CA GLN A 192 23.83 -29.99 -6.60
C GLN A 192 23.06 -29.46 -5.40
N ASP A 193 23.79 -29.06 -4.35
CA ASP A 193 23.19 -28.73 -3.06
C ASP A 193 23.40 -27.27 -2.67
N VAL A 194 22.30 -26.66 -2.26
CA VAL A 194 22.25 -25.26 -1.83
C VAL A 194 21.52 -25.19 -0.51
N GLU A 195 22.25 -24.75 0.53
CA GLU A 195 21.74 -24.63 1.89
C GLU A 195 21.62 -23.17 2.31
N PRO A 196 20.53 -22.79 2.99
CA PRO A 196 20.43 -21.45 3.57
C PRO A 196 21.47 -21.19 4.63
N TYR A 197 22.19 -20.08 4.47
CA TYR A 197 23.16 -19.61 5.45
C TYR A 197 22.65 -18.43 6.27
N GLU A 198 22.13 -17.41 5.58
CA GLU A 198 21.62 -16.20 6.21
C GLU A 198 20.37 -15.72 5.49
N ILE A 199 19.34 -15.37 6.24
CA ILE A 199 18.08 -14.83 5.70
C ILE A 199 17.99 -13.38 6.14
N ARG A 200 17.95 -12.46 5.17
CA ARG A 200 17.74 -11.03 5.43
C ARG A 200 16.38 -10.62 4.92
N ILE A 201 15.55 -10.13 5.84
CA ILE A 201 14.30 -9.48 5.50
C ILE A 201 14.61 -7.98 5.47
N PRO A 202 14.82 -7.37 4.29
CA PRO A 202 15.07 -5.94 4.23
C PRO A 202 13.88 -5.20 4.86
N VAL A 203 14.17 -4.20 5.69
CA VAL A 203 13.16 -3.26 6.18
C VAL A 203 12.63 -2.53 4.95
N MET A 204 11.37 -2.81 4.63
CA MET A 204 10.78 -2.37 3.38
C MET A 204 10.64 -0.86 3.30
N CYS A 205 11.18 -0.26 2.23
CA CYS A 205 10.95 1.14 1.90
C CYS A 205 9.65 1.23 1.07
N TYR A 206 8.63 1.87 1.65
CA TYR A 206 7.29 1.96 1.09
C TYR A 206 7.27 2.74 -0.23
N ARG A 207 6.96 2.08 -1.36
CA ARG A 207 6.71 2.77 -2.64
C ARG A 207 5.31 2.47 -3.15
N ARG A 208 4.42 3.44 -2.93
CA ARG A 208 3.01 3.41 -3.35
C ARG A 208 2.92 3.50 -4.88
N ARG A 209 2.52 2.42 -5.57
CA ARG A 209 2.20 2.45 -7.00
C ARG A 209 0.68 2.42 -7.16
N VAL A 210 0.04 3.60 -7.08
CA VAL A 210 -1.39 3.73 -7.35
C VAL A 210 -1.58 3.59 -8.86
N ARG A 211 -2.07 2.44 -9.33
CA ARG A 211 -2.64 2.35 -10.67
C ARG A 211 -4.00 3.07 -10.60
N ARG A 212 -4.09 4.25 -11.22
CA ARG A 212 -5.40 4.84 -11.50
C ARG A 212 -6.09 3.91 -12.51
N VAL A 213 -7.27 3.42 -12.14
CA VAL A 213 -8.20 2.75 -13.05
C VAL A 213 -9.03 3.82 -13.72
#